data_AF-A0A023FFT6-F1
#
_entry.id   AF-A0A023FFT6-F1
#
_cell.length_a   1.000
_cell.length_b   1.000
_cell.length_c   1.000
_cell.angle_alpha   90.00
_cell.angle_beta   90.00
_cell.angle_gamma   90.00
#
_symmetry.space_group_name_H-M   'P 1'
#
loop_
_entity.id
_entity.type
_entity.pdbx_description
1 polymer ?
#
loop_
_entity_poly.entity_id
_entity_poly.type
_entity_poly.pdbx_seq_one_letter_code
_entity_poly.pdbx_strand_id
1 'polypeptide(L)'
;VMCLATKKTAARLHKTMADLSTYCPEKKRPDKYGLPANFTVLSEMGEVANAMLDAKVLSVIKRYEECIDYIHMSDQYSGPRLQEDTQPTKLPEVKKVLLFGFNVPGMGRVSAETMEEMRPLLQLVFYCVDKVRRFKLSKEAKQKSDRNRLKVEEEFLKTTHAQRQEAAQLKREERRRVEKERIMNEEDPDKQRKWEEREHRRELKRRTPKMKQLKVKTL
;
A
#
# COMPACT_ATOMS: atom_id res chain seq x y z
N VAL A 1 -9.07 -1.61 -7.91
CA VAL A 1 -8.89 -0.19 -7.49
C VAL A 1 -8.97 0.78 -8.68
N MET A 2 -9.67 1.92 -8.54
CA MET A 2 -9.72 3.02 -9.52
C MET A 2 -9.91 4.38 -8.86
N CYS A 3 -9.19 5.40 -9.32
CA CYS A 3 -9.33 6.79 -8.90
C CYS A 3 -9.25 7.74 -10.10
N LEU A 4 -10.22 8.65 -10.18
CA LEU A 4 -10.20 9.82 -11.04
C LEU A 4 -9.89 11.03 -10.17
N ALA A 5 -8.87 11.83 -10.50
CA ALA A 5 -8.57 13.03 -9.72
C ALA A 5 -7.93 14.12 -10.60
N THR A 6 -7.98 15.36 -10.14
CA THR A 6 -7.21 16.45 -10.77
C THR A 6 -5.72 16.11 -10.75
N LYS A 7 -4.92 16.57 -11.71
CA LYS A 7 -3.48 16.24 -11.80
C LYS A 7 -2.71 16.42 -10.48
N LYS A 8 -2.97 17.53 -9.77
CA LYS A 8 -2.34 17.84 -8.47
C LYS A 8 -2.77 16.85 -7.40
N THR A 9 -4.08 16.60 -7.30
CA THR A 9 -4.64 15.69 -6.30
C THR A 9 -4.29 14.23 -6.58
N ALA A 10 -4.26 13.80 -7.84
CA ALA A 10 -3.82 12.46 -8.25
C ALA A 10 -2.37 12.18 -7.79
N ALA A 11 -1.46 13.16 -7.92
CA ALA A 11 -0.09 13.02 -7.46
C ALA A 11 0.01 12.95 -5.93
N ARG A 12 -0.81 13.71 -5.21
CA ARG A 12 -0.92 13.64 -3.75
C ARG A 12 -1.47 12.30 -3.30
N LEU A 13 -2.62 11.89 -3.83
CA LEU A 13 -3.31 10.64 -3.48
C LEU A 13 -2.45 9.40 -3.76
N HIS A 14 -1.70 9.38 -4.86
CA HIS A 14 -0.77 8.28 -5.16
C HIS A 14 0.38 8.18 -4.14
N LYS A 15 0.77 9.27 -3.46
CA LYS A 15 1.79 9.24 -2.41
C LYS A 15 1.21 8.90 -1.04
N THR A 16 -0.01 9.37 -0.77
CA THR A 16 -0.63 9.27 0.56
C THR A 16 -1.45 8.01 0.74
N MET A 17 -2.04 7.44 -0.32
CA MET A 17 -2.89 6.26 -0.25
C MET A 17 -2.13 5.02 -0.71
N ALA A 18 -2.06 4.01 0.15
CA ALA A 18 -1.30 2.79 -0.12
C ALA A 18 -1.87 2.02 -1.32
N ASP A 19 -3.20 1.90 -1.39
CA ASP A 19 -3.90 1.17 -2.45
C ASP A 19 -3.64 1.72 -3.85
N LEU A 20 -3.66 3.03 -4.03
CA LEU A 20 -3.33 3.65 -5.32
C LEU A 20 -1.86 3.42 -5.68
N SER A 21 -0.95 3.56 -4.73
CA SER A 21 0.48 3.35 -4.97
C SER A 21 0.82 1.90 -5.35
N THR A 22 0.12 0.94 -4.74
CA THR A 22 0.39 -0.49 -4.91
C THR A 22 -0.31 -1.06 -6.15
N TYR A 23 -1.59 -0.72 -6.36
CA TYR A 23 -2.40 -1.35 -7.41
C TYR A 23 -2.50 -0.51 -8.70
N CYS A 24 -2.17 0.78 -8.67
CA CYS A 24 -2.30 1.68 -9.81
C CYS A 24 -0.95 2.35 -10.19
N PRO A 25 0.08 1.57 -10.60
CA PRO A 25 1.40 2.11 -10.91
C PRO A 25 1.42 3.03 -12.14
N GLU A 26 0.50 2.82 -13.08
CA GLU A 26 0.43 3.60 -14.32
C GLU A 26 -0.68 4.65 -14.28
N LYS A 27 -0.29 5.91 -14.54
CA LYS A 27 -1.21 7.03 -14.76
C LYS A 27 -1.71 6.97 -16.20
N LYS A 28 -3.02 6.80 -16.38
CA LYS A 28 -3.64 6.78 -17.70
C LYS A 28 -4.04 8.19 -18.11
N ARG A 29 -3.80 8.51 -19.39
CA ARG A 29 -4.19 9.80 -19.96
C ARG A 29 -5.72 9.92 -19.99
N PRO A 30 -6.28 11.09 -19.64
CA PRO A 30 -7.73 11.32 -19.61
C PRO A 30 -8.38 11.21 -21.00
N ASP A 31 -7.64 11.53 -22.06
CA ASP A 31 -8.14 11.54 -23.46
C ASP A 31 -8.70 10.18 -23.89
N LYS A 32 -8.11 9.09 -23.40
CA LYS A 32 -8.56 7.72 -23.68
C LYS A 32 -10.01 7.47 -23.22
N TYR A 33 -10.46 8.21 -22.22
CA TYR A 33 -11.77 8.06 -21.59
C TYR A 33 -12.71 9.22 -21.92
N GLY A 34 -12.31 10.13 -22.81
CA GLY A 34 -13.08 11.33 -23.14
C GLY A 34 -13.23 12.30 -21.97
N LEU A 35 -12.30 12.28 -21.02
CA LEU A 35 -12.27 13.18 -19.86
C LEU A 35 -11.50 14.48 -20.19
N PRO A 36 -11.83 15.59 -19.50
CA PRO A 36 -11.06 16.82 -19.62
C PRO A 36 -9.58 16.66 -19.23
N ALA A 37 -8.73 17.51 -19.81
CA ALA A 37 -7.27 17.42 -19.69
C ALA A 37 -6.72 17.74 -18.28
N ASN A 38 -7.54 18.31 -17.40
CA ASN A 38 -7.19 18.61 -16.01
C ASN A 38 -7.18 17.36 -15.11
N PHE A 39 -7.82 16.27 -15.54
CA PHE A 39 -7.95 15.03 -14.79
C PHE A 39 -6.86 14.02 -15.12
N THR A 40 -6.74 13.02 -14.26
CA THR A 40 -5.89 11.84 -14.44
C THR A 40 -6.61 10.63 -13.89
N VAL A 41 -6.52 9.51 -14.61
CA VAL A 41 -7.12 8.24 -14.19
C VAL A 41 -6.03 7.31 -13.69
N LEU A 42 -6.13 6.91 -12.43
CA LEU A 42 -5.38 5.84 -11.82
C LEU A 42 -6.29 4.62 -11.81
N SER A 43 -5.93 3.55 -12.51
CA SER A 43 -6.75 2.34 -12.47
C SER A 43 -5.92 1.10 -12.70
N GLU A 44 -6.06 0.15 -11.80
CA GLU A 44 -5.49 -1.19 -11.88
C GLU A 44 -5.86 -1.84 -13.23
N MET A 45 -7.10 -1.63 -13.67
CA MET A 45 -7.67 -2.26 -14.86
C MET A 45 -8.32 -1.25 -15.80
N GLY A 46 -8.07 -1.40 -17.11
CA GLY A 46 -8.74 -0.57 -18.13
C GLY A 46 -10.25 -0.77 -18.15
N GLU A 47 -10.69 -2.03 -17.97
CA GLU A 47 -12.11 -2.42 -17.94
C GLU A 47 -12.87 -1.68 -16.84
N VAL A 48 -12.32 -1.61 -15.62
CA VAL A 48 -12.96 -0.91 -14.49
C VAL A 48 -13.16 0.57 -14.81
N ALA A 49 -12.15 1.22 -15.37
CA ALA A 49 -12.25 2.64 -15.74
C ALA A 49 -13.32 2.86 -16.82
N ASN A 50 -13.34 2.03 -17.88
CA ASN A 50 -14.36 2.11 -18.94
C ASN A 50 -15.77 1.83 -18.41
N ALA A 51 -15.91 0.83 -17.54
CA ALA A 51 -17.21 0.45 -17.02
C ALA A 51 -17.77 1.54 -16.11
N MET A 52 -16.95 2.14 -15.25
CA MET A 52 -17.39 3.17 -14.31
C MET A 52 -17.62 4.52 -14.99
N LEU A 53 -16.76 4.92 -15.94
CA LEU A 53 -16.86 6.17 -16.70
C LEU A 53 -17.78 6.01 -17.92
N ASP A 54 -19.08 5.83 -17.68
CA ASP A 54 -20.07 5.82 -18.77
C ASP A 54 -20.44 7.23 -19.25
N ALA A 55 -21.25 7.31 -20.30
CA ALA A 55 -21.71 8.58 -20.85
C ALA A 55 -22.39 9.49 -19.82
N LYS A 56 -23.15 8.93 -18.86
CA LYS A 56 -23.82 9.70 -17.81
C LYS A 56 -22.81 10.32 -16.86
N VAL A 57 -21.89 9.52 -16.34
CA VAL A 57 -20.81 9.96 -15.45
C VAL A 57 -19.93 10.99 -16.15
N LEU A 58 -19.55 10.75 -17.41
CA LEU A 58 -18.76 11.68 -18.21
C LEU A 58 -19.49 13.02 -18.44
N SER A 59 -20.80 13.00 -18.67
CA SER A 59 -21.58 14.24 -18.84
C SER A 59 -21.58 15.10 -17.58
N VAL A 60 -21.70 14.49 -16.40
CA VAL A 60 -21.66 15.19 -15.12
C VAL A 60 -20.24 15.70 -14.83
N ILE A 61 -19.22 14.89 -15.07
CA ILE A 61 -17.82 15.30 -14.85
C ILE A 61 -17.46 16.50 -15.73
N LYS A 62 -17.85 16.50 -17.00
CA LYS A 62 -17.61 17.63 -17.91
C LYS A 62 -18.36 18.89 -17.49
N ARG A 63 -19.57 18.74 -16.95
CA ARG A 63 -20.37 19.89 -16.49
C ARG A 63 -19.84 20.50 -15.19
N TYR A 64 -19.29 19.68 -14.30
CA TYR A 64 -18.86 20.08 -12.96
C TYR A 64 -17.35 19.90 -12.75
N GLU A 65 -16.55 20.14 -13.79
CA GLU A 65 -15.10 19.91 -13.80
C GLU A 65 -14.38 20.63 -12.65
N GLU A 66 -14.80 21.86 -12.33
CA GLU A 66 -14.18 22.68 -11.27
C GLU A 66 -14.57 22.23 -9.85
N CYS A 67 -15.75 21.63 -9.73
CA CYS A 67 -16.30 21.17 -8.45
C CYS A 67 -15.78 19.79 -8.05
N ILE A 68 -15.13 19.04 -8.94
CA ILE A 68 -14.67 17.67 -8.66
C ILE A 68 -13.17 17.67 -8.42
N ASP A 69 -12.74 17.35 -7.19
CA ASP A 69 -11.32 17.17 -6.88
C ASP A 69 -10.88 15.73 -7.14
N TYR A 70 -11.63 14.75 -6.62
CA TYR A 70 -11.38 13.34 -6.86
C TYR A 70 -12.60 12.43 -6.65
N ILE A 71 -12.60 11.30 -7.35
CA ILE A 71 -13.52 10.17 -7.19
C ILE A 71 -12.66 8.92 -7.07
N HIS A 72 -12.67 8.28 -5.90
CA HIS A 72 -11.85 7.12 -5.60
C HIS A 72 -12.72 5.94 -5.18
N MET A 73 -12.56 4.83 -5.90
CA MET A 73 -13.26 3.57 -5.69
C MET A 73 -12.22 2.47 -5.43
N SER A 74 -12.25 1.90 -4.23
CA SER A 74 -11.25 0.89 -3.86
C SER A 74 -11.87 -0.21 -3.04
N ASP A 75 -11.52 -1.44 -3.36
CA ASP A 75 -11.82 -2.63 -2.59
C ASP A 75 -10.61 -3.13 -1.78
N GLN A 76 -9.48 -2.43 -1.91
CA GLN A 76 -8.20 -2.73 -1.26
C GLN A 76 -7.72 -1.58 -0.37
N TYR A 77 -8.64 -0.70 0.05
CA TYR A 77 -8.28 0.48 0.84
C TYR A 77 -7.82 0.07 2.23
N SER A 78 -6.55 0.33 2.53
CA SER A 78 -5.89 0.00 3.79
C SER A 78 -5.53 1.23 4.63
N GLY A 79 -6.04 2.41 4.26
CA GLY A 79 -5.75 3.67 4.91
C GLY A 79 -4.56 4.43 4.31
N PRO A 80 -4.09 5.48 5.01
CA PRO A 80 -2.90 6.23 4.60
C PRO A 80 -1.66 5.33 4.59
N ARG A 81 -0.74 5.59 3.65
CA ARG A 81 0.58 4.94 3.61
C ARG A 81 1.31 5.23 4.92
N LEU A 82 1.52 4.19 5.73
CA LEU A 82 2.38 4.27 6.91
C LEU A 82 3.79 4.68 6.46
N GLN A 83 4.43 5.59 7.21
CA GLN A 83 5.83 5.95 6.97
C GLN A 83 6.72 4.72 7.12
N GLU A 84 7.81 4.67 6.35
CA GLU A 84 8.69 3.49 6.22
C GLU A 84 9.25 2.98 7.55
N ASP A 85 9.28 3.82 8.59
CA ASP A 85 9.75 3.46 9.94
C ASP A 85 8.74 2.68 10.80
N THR A 86 7.48 2.60 10.39
CA THR A 86 6.43 1.83 11.09
C THR A 86 5.78 0.84 10.14
N GLN A 87 6.57 -0.14 9.67
CA GLN A 87 5.99 -1.23 8.88
C GLN A 87 5.14 -2.15 9.77
N PRO A 88 3.85 -2.33 9.42
CA PRO A 88 2.95 -3.12 10.25
C PRO A 88 3.37 -4.58 10.25
N THR A 89 3.36 -5.21 11.42
CA THR A 89 3.68 -6.65 11.57
C THR A 89 2.56 -7.59 11.12
N LYS A 90 1.40 -7.02 10.78
CA LYS A 90 0.19 -7.68 10.29
C LYS A 90 -0.22 -7.08 8.95
N LEU A 91 -0.77 -7.94 8.09
CA LEU A 91 -1.39 -7.50 6.84
C LEU A 91 -2.42 -6.40 7.15
N PRO A 92 -2.37 -5.24 6.46
CA PRO A 92 -3.34 -4.18 6.65
C PRO A 92 -4.76 -4.69 6.37
N GLU A 93 -5.71 -4.31 7.21
CA GLU A 93 -7.12 -4.63 6.95
C GLU A 93 -7.61 -3.81 5.75
N VAL A 94 -8.08 -4.51 4.72
CA VAL A 94 -8.63 -3.88 3.51
C VAL A 94 -10.12 -3.64 3.65
N LYS A 95 -10.57 -2.45 3.23
CA LYS A 95 -11.97 -2.04 3.25
C LYS A 95 -12.41 -1.64 1.85
N LYS A 96 -13.70 -1.90 1.57
CA LYS A 96 -14.37 -1.40 0.37
C LYS A 96 -14.86 0.01 0.63
N VAL A 97 -14.35 0.97 -0.11
CA VAL A 97 -14.63 2.39 0.05
C VAL A 97 -14.97 3.06 -1.27
N LEU A 98 -15.85 4.05 -1.17
CA LEU A 98 -16.21 5.00 -2.20
C LEU A 98 -15.98 6.38 -1.60
N LEU A 99 -14.94 7.07 -2.08
CA LEU A 99 -14.51 8.37 -1.57
C LEU A 99 -14.71 9.40 -2.68
N PHE A 100 -15.37 10.51 -2.34
CA PHE A 100 -15.62 11.61 -3.25
C PHE A 100 -15.11 12.90 -2.61
N GLY A 101 -14.28 13.63 -3.33
CA GLY A 101 -13.83 14.97 -2.96
C GLY A 101 -14.44 15.97 -3.91
N PHE A 102 -15.31 16.82 -3.40
CA PHE A 102 -15.89 17.95 -4.14
C PHE A 102 -15.40 19.27 -3.56
N ASN A 103 -15.06 20.20 -4.44
CA ASN A 103 -14.79 21.59 -4.10
C ASN A 103 -16.12 22.34 -4.11
N VAL A 104 -16.56 22.78 -2.94
CA VAL A 104 -17.78 23.59 -2.81
C VAL A 104 -17.46 25.02 -3.25
N PRO A 105 -18.20 25.60 -4.21
CA PRO A 105 -18.04 26.99 -4.61
C PRO A 105 -18.29 27.94 -3.43
N GLY A 106 -17.62 29.11 -3.44
CA GLY A 106 -17.88 30.17 -2.47
C GLY A 106 -16.89 30.31 -1.32
N MET A 107 -15.80 29.52 -1.27
CA MET A 107 -14.68 29.69 -0.32
C MET A 107 -15.11 29.98 1.14
N GLY A 108 -16.13 29.28 1.64
CA GLY A 108 -16.65 29.45 3.01
C GLY A 108 -17.89 30.34 3.16
N ARG A 109 -18.37 30.97 2.08
CA ARG A 109 -19.68 31.65 2.01
C ARG A 109 -20.63 30.84 1.13
N VAL A 110 -21.08 29.70 1.64
CA VAL A 110 -21.97 28.79 0.92
C VAL A 110 -23.42 29.21 1.14
N SER A 111 -24.16 29.53 0.07
CA SER A 111 -25.61 29.76 0.12
C SER A 111 -26.38 28.47 -0.13
N ALA A 112 -27.66 28.43 0.26
CA ALA A 112 -28.53 27.29 -0.02
C ALA A 112 -28.68 27.02 -1.53
N GLU A 113 -28.65 28.09 -2.35
CA GLU A 113 -28.72 28.00 -3.81
C GLU A 113 -27.48 27.29 -4.39
N THR A 114 -26.28 27.61 -3.92
CA THR A 114 -25.04 26.94 -4.33
C THR A 114 -25.06 25.44 -3.99
N MET A 115 -25.69 25.06 -2.87
CA MET A 115 -25.84 23.65 -2.51
C MET A 115 -26.85 22.92 -3.40
N GLU A 116 -27.92 23.57 -3.83
CA GLU A 116 -28.88 23.00 -4.77
C GLU A 116 -28.23 22.78 -6.16
N GLU A 117 -27.34 23.67 -6.59
CA GLU A 117 -26.56 23.48 -7.83
C GLU A 117 -25.64 22.25 -7.79
N MET A 118 -25.19 21.86 -6.59
CA MET A 118 -24.38 20.66 -6.36
C MET A 118 -25.20 19.37 -6.25
N ARG A 119 -26.54 19.44 -6.24
CA ARG A 119 -27.41 18.26 -6.15
C ARG A 119 -27.09 17.17 -7.18
N PRO A 120 -26.76 17.47 -8.45
CA PRO A 120 -26.38 16.43 -9.42
C PRO A 120 -25.09 15.69 -9.05
N LEU A 121 -24.16 16.31 -8.32
CA LEU A 121 -22.96 15.65 -7.81
C LEU A 121 -23.31 14.63 -6.71
N LEU A 122 -24.26 14.96 -5.84
CA LEU A 122 -24.75 14.00 -4.84
C LEU A 122 -25.51 12.84 -5.50
N GLN A 123 -26.31 13.12 -6.54
CA GLN A 123 -26.96 12.07 -7.34
C GLN A 123 -25.93 11.17 -8.04
N LEU A 124 -24.81 11.74 -8.51
CA LEU A 124 -23.70 10.97 -9.08
C LEU A 124 -23.10 10.00 -8.06
N VAL A 125 -22.98 10.39 -6.78
CA VAL A 125 -22.50 9.48 -5.72
C VAL A 125 -23.39 8.25 -5.62
N PHE A 126 -24.71 8.43 -5.51
CA PHE A 126 -25.66 7.30 -5.44
C PHE A 126 -25.64 6.46 -6.72
N TYR A 127 -25.54 7.09 -7.89
CA TYR A 127 -25.40 6.39 -9.15
C TYR A 127 -24.16 5.49 -9.17
N CYS A 128 -23.02 6.01 -8.71
CA CYS A 128 -21.78 5.24 -8.60
C CYS A 128 -21.91 4.08 -7.61
N VAL A 129 -22.58 4.27 -6.47
CA VAL A 129 -22.83 3.19 -5.48
C VAL A 129 -23.60 2.03 -6.12
N ASP A 130 -24.71 2.32 -6.80
CA ASP A 130 -25.51 1.29 -7.45
C ASP A 130 -24.75 0.58 -8.58
N LYS A 131 -23.95 1.35 -9.32
CA LYS A 131 -23.17 0.85 -10.43
C LYS A 131 -22.05 -0.08 -9.97
N VAL A 132 -21.30 0.30 -8.94
CA VAL A 132 -20.26 -0.55 -8.33
C VAL A 132 -20.87 -1.85 -7.80
N ARG A 133 -22.06 -1.80 -7.20
CA ARG A 133 -22.76 -2.99 -6.70
C ARG A 133 -23.10 -3.99 -7.81
N ARG A 134 -23.47 -3.51 -9.00
CA ARG A 134 -23.89 -4.35 -10.13
C ARG A 134 -22.71 -4.81 -11.00
N PHE A 135 -21.61 -4.06 -10.97
CA PHE A 135 -20.46 -4.33 -11.81
C PHE A 135 -19.75 -5.62 -11.40
N LYS A 136 -19.47 -6.46 -12.40
CA LYS A 136 -18.67 -7.68 -12.25
C LYS A 136 -17.54 -7.63 -13.26
N LEU A 137 -16.33 -7.92 -12.79
CA LEU A 137 -15.17 -8.06 -13.65
C LEU A 137 -15.34 -9.26 -14.59
N SER A 138 -14.79 -9.13 -15.79
CA SER A 138 -14.57 -10.27 -16.68
C SER A 138 -13.70 -11.35 -15.99
N LYS A 139 -13.78 -12.59 -16.49
CA LYS A 139 -13.02 -13.72 -15.92
C LYS A 139 -11.51 -13.46 -15.94
N GLU A 140 -11.01 -12.92 -17.04
CA GLU A 140 -9.60 -12.56 -17.19
C GLU A 140 -9.19 -11.42 -16.26
N ALA A 141 -10.04 -10.39 -16.17
CA ALA A 141 -9.80 -9.27 -15.29
C ALA A 141 -9.75 -9.67 -13.82
N LYS A 142 -10.69 -10.52 -13.40
CA LYS A 142 -10.71 -11.10 -12.06
C LYS A 142 -9.43 -11.89 -11.77
N GLN A 143 -9.02 -12.79 -12.67
CA GLN A 143 -7.79 -13.58 -12.50
C GLN A 143 -6.54 -12.69 -12.39
N LYS A 144 -6.48 -11.61 -13.17
CA LYS A 144 -5.37 -10.65 -13.10
C LYS A 144 -5.36 -9.90 -11.76
N SER A 145 -6.52 -9.47 -11.27
CA SER A 145 -6.62 -8.79 -9.96
C SER A 145 -6.25 -9.74 -8.82
N ASP A 146 -6.74 -10.98 -8.83
CA ASP A 146 -6.41 -11.99 -7.81
C ASP A 146 -4.90 -12.28 -7.78
N ARG A 147 -4.27 -12.40 -8.95
CA ARG A 147 -2.81 -12.58 -9.07
C ARG A 147 -2.03 -11.38 -8.53
N ASN A 148 -2.49 -10.16 -8.79
CA ASN A 148 -1.85 -8.96 -8.27
C ASN A 148 -1.96 -8.89 -6.74
N ARG A 149 -3.10 -9.27 -6.16
CA ARG A 149 -3.28 -9.33 -4.70
C ARG A 149 -2.35 -10.34 -4.05
N LEU A 150 -2.26 -11.54 -4.61
CA LEU A 150 -1.34 -12.58 -4.13
C LEU A 150 0.12 -12.10 -4.14
N LYS A 151 0.55 -11.41 -5.20
CA LYS A 151 1.91 -10.84 -5.27
C LYS A 151 2.18 -9.82 -4.16
N VAL A 152 1.20 -8.95 -3.88
CA VAL A 152 1.31 -7.94 -2.80
C VAL A 152 1.40 -8.63 -1.44
N GLU A 153 0.60 -9.67 -1.21
CA GLU A 153 0.67 -10.47 0.02
C GLU A 153 2.03 -11.18 0.18
N GLU A 154 2.54 -11.79 -0.90
CA GLU A 154 3.86 -12.43 -0.92
C GLU A 154 4.99 -11.44 -0.64
N GLU A 155 4.95 -10.26 -1.25
CA GLU A 155 5.93 -9.19 -1.04
C GLU A 155 5.89 -8.66 0.38
N PHE A 156 4.70 -8.52 0.96
CA PHE A 156 4.51 -8.13 2.34
C PHE A 156 5.10 -9.18 3.32
N LEU A 157 4.81 -10.45 3.10
CA LEU A 157 5.34 -11.55 3.91
C LEU A 157 6.87 -11.64 3.84
N LYS A 158 7.43 -11.48 2.64
CA LYS A 158 8.87 -11.49 2.41
C LYS A 158 9.57 -10.34 3.16
N THR A 159 9.02 -9.13 3.03
CA THR A 159 9.54 -7.92 3.70
C THR A 159 9.45 -8.06 5.22
N THR A 160 8.31 -8.54 5.73
CA THR A 160 8.10 -8.79 7.16
C THR A 160 9.09 -9.83 7.71
N HIS A 161 9.34 -10.90 6.97
CA HIS A 161 10.28 -11.94 7.40
C HIS A 161 11.72 -11.43 7.45
N ALA A 162 12.15 -10.69 6.42
CA ALA A 162 13.48 -10.07 6.38
C ALA A 162 13.70 -9.14 7.59
N GLN A 163 12.74 -8.27 7.89
CA GLN A 163 12.82 -7.37 9.05
C GLN A 163 12.84 -8.09 10.38
N ARG A 164 12.03 -9.15 10.55
CA ARG A 164 12.08 -9.97 11.77
C ARG A 164 13.46 -10.62 11.96
N GLN A 165 14.08 -11.05 10.86
CA GLN A 165 15.45 -11.59 10.91
C GLN A 165 16.47 -10.51 11.26
N GLU A 166 16.41 -9.33 10.63
CA GLU A 166 17.30 -8.20 10.91
C GLU A 166 17.16 -7.72 12.36
N ALA A 167 15.94 -7.49 12.85
CA ALA A 167 15.69 -7.08 14.23
C ALA A 167 16.17 -8.13 15.26
N ALA A 168 16.05 -9.43 14.93
CA ALA A 168 16.58 -10.50 15.77
C ALA A 168 18.13 -10.55 15.74
N GLN A 169 18.75 -10.21 14.61
CA GLN A 169 20.21 -10.11 14.49
C GLN A 169 20.74 -8.90 15.26
N LEU A 170 20.15 -7.72 15.09
CA LEU A 170 20.48 -6.49 15.83
C LEU A 170 20.39 -6.72 17.35
N LYS A 171 19.29 -7.29 17.85
CA LYS A 171 19.16 -7.62 19.29
C LYS A 171 20.22 -8.62 19.77
N ARG A 172 20.65 -9.56 18.92
CA ARG A 172 21.71 -10.52 19.27
C ARG A 172 23.09 -9.89 19.24
N GLU A 173 23.30 -8.88 18.41
CA GLU A 173 24.56 -8.13 18.31
C GLU A 173 24.68 -7.12 19.45
N GLU A 174 23.62 -6.38 19.75
CA GLU A 174 23.55 -5.46 20.89
C GLU A 174 23.80 -6.18 22.22
N ARG A 175 23.15 -7.34 22.45
CA ARG A 175 23.44 -8.16 23.63
C ARG A 175 24.90 -8.59 23.73
N ARG A 176 25.51 -8.97 22.59
CA ARG A 176 26.94 -9.33 22.55
C ARG A 176 27.83 -8.13 22.83
N ARG A 177 27.47 -6.95 22.33
CA ARG A 177 28.22 -5.71 22.55
C ARG A 177 28.14 -5.25 24.01
N VAL A 178 26.95 -5.25 24.61
CA VAL A 178 26.75 -4.92 26.03
C VAL A 178 27.46 -5.92 26.95
N GLU A 179 27.40 -7.21 26.63
CA GLU A 179 28.14 -8.23 27.39
C GLU A 179 29.67 -8.01 27.27
N LYS A 180 30.18 -7.68 26.08
CA LYS A 180 31.59 -7.37 25.86
C LYS A 180 32.04 -6.08 26.56
N GLU A 181 31.22 -5.03 26.52
CA GLU A 181 31.50 -3.76 27.22
C GLU A 181 31.46 -3.95 28.75
N ARG A 182 30.51 -4.73 29.29
CA ARG A 182 30.45 -5.05 30.72
C ARG A 182 31.69 -5.82 31.19
N ILE A 183 32.22 -6.70 30.35
CA ILE A 183 33.38 -7.55 30.70
C ILE A 183 34.70 -6.80 30.54
N MET A 184 34.81 -5.90 29.55
CA MET A 184 35.97 -5.00 29.44
C MET A 184 36.07 -4.04 30.63
N ASN A 185 34.93 -3.69 31.23
CA ASN A 185 34.85 -2.86 32.42
C ASN A 185 34.94 -3.63 33.75
N GLU A 186 35.13 -4.95 33.73
CA GLU A 186 35.28 -5.76 34.94
C GLU A 186 36.77 -5.82 35.35
N GLU A 187 37.10 -5.26 36.51
CA GLU A 187 38.49 -5.04 36.99
C GLU A 187 39.21 -6.31 37.49
N ASP A 188 38.60 -7.50 37.41
CA ASP A 188 39.12 -8.77 37.97
C ASP A 188 39.78 -9.67 36.87
N PRO A 189 41.12 -9.80 36.85
CA PRO A 189 41.87 -10.43 35.74
C PRO A 189 41.65 -11.94 35.58
N ASP A 190 41.17 -12.64 36.61
CA ASP A 190 40.90 -14.09 36.53
C ASP A 190 39.54 -14.41 35.92
N LYS A 191 38.56 -13.50 36.07
CA LYS A 191 37.26 -13.63 35.39
C LYS A 191 37.38 -13.37 33.89
N GLN A 192 38.26 -12.45 33.50
CA GLN A 192 38.52 -12.12 32.11
C GLN A 192 39.12 -13.32 31.34
N ARG A 193 40.14 -13.98 31.91
CA ARG A 193 40.76 -15.19 31.31
C ARG A 193 39.78 -16.35 31.12
N LYS A 194 38.94 -16.64 32.12
CA LYS A 194 37.92 -17.70 32.01
C LYS A 194 36.87 -17.42 30.94
N TRP A 195 36.59 -16.14 30.66
CA TRP A 195 35.64 -15.75 29.64
C TRP A 195 36.25 -15.83 28.23
N GLU A 196 37.48 -15.38 28.06
CA GLU A 196 38.23 -15.47 26.79
C GLU A 196 38.39 -16.93 26.32
N GLU A 197 38.76 -17.85 27.21
CA GLU A 197 38.82 -19.29 26.89
C GLU A 197 37.45 -19.86 26.47
N ARG A 198 36.38 -19.38 27.10
CA ARG A 198 35.01 -19.85 26.82
C ARG A 198 34.52 -19.34 25.46
N GLU A 199 34.85 -18.11 25.08
CA GLU A 199 34.54 -17.57 23.74
C GLU A 199 35.40 -18.22 22.66
N HIS A 200 36.70 -18.39 22.88
CA HIS A 200 37.59 -19.10 21.95
C HIS A 200 37.06 -20.51 21.64
N ARG A 201 36.60 -21.25 22.66
CA ARG A 201 35.96 -22.57 22.50
C ARG A 201 34.62 -22.52 21.75
N ARG A 202 33.84 -21.43 21.86
CA ARG A 202 32.59 -21.25 21.11
C ARG A 202 32.85 -20.89 19.64
N GLU A 203 33.87 -20.10 19.37
CA GLU A 203 34.26 -19.69 18.03
C GLU A 203 34.84 -20.88 17.24
N LEU A 204 35.69 -21.71 17.86
CA LEU A 204 36.16 -22.96 17.26
C LEU A 204 34.99 -23.86 16.84
N LYS A 205 33.96 -23.98 17.69
CA LYS A 205 32.74 -24.77 17.40
C LYS A 205 31.84 -24.16 16.31
N ARG A 206 31.89 -22.83 16.09
CA ARG A 206 31.19 -22.16 14.98
C ARG A 206 31.94 -22.30 13.66
N ARG A 207 33.27 -22.27 13.69
CA ARG A 207 34.13 -22.47 12.52
C ARG A 207 34.15 -23.91 12.03
N THR A 208 33.81 -24.88 12.87
CA THR A 208 33.72 -26.28 12.43
C THR A 208 32.52 -26.43 11.46
N PRO A 209 32.73 -26.79 10.18
CA PRO A 209 31.63 -26.94 9.24
C PRO A 209 30.74 -28.11 9.66
N LYS A 210 29.43 -27.85 9.80
CA LYS A 210 28.45 -28.90 10.10
C LYS A 210 28.23 -29.73 8.83
N MET A 211 28.78 -30.94 8.78
CA MET A 211 28.51 -31.90 7.71
C MET A 211 27.00 -32.20 7.66
N LYS A 212 26.32 -31.72 6.61
CA LYS A 212 24.95 -32.13 6.32
C LYS A 212 25.00 -33.55 5.78
N GLN A 213 24.41 -34.51 6.51
CA GLN A 213 24.20 -35.85 5.98
C GLN A 213 23.23 -35.76 4.80
N LEU A 214 23.71 -35.94 3.56
CA LEU A 214 22.85 -36.27 2.44
C LEU A 214 22.30 -37.67 2.69
N LYS A 215 21.00 -37.76 3.01
CA LYS A 215 20.27 -39.03 2.93
C LYS A 215 20.13 -39.39 1.45
N VAL A 216 20.96 -40.31 0.99
CA VAL A 216 20.78 -40.99 -0.30
C VAL A 216 19.46 -41.76 -0.20
N LYS A 217 18.44 -41.33 -0.95
CA LYS A 217 17.27 -42.16 -1.22
C LYS A 217 17.68 -43.14 -2.31
N THR A 218 17.72 -44.42 -1.98
CA THR A 218 17.80 -45.53 -2.93
C THR A 218 16.57 -45.53 -3.83
N LEU A 219 16.82 -45.83 -5.11
CA LEU A 219 15.88 -45.96 -6.23
C LEU A 219 14.73 -46.92 -5.95
#